data_AF-A0AAV5QMC8-F1
#
_entry.id   AF-A0AAV5QMC8-F1
#
_cell.length_a   1.000
_cell.length_b   1.000
_cell.length_c   1.000
_cell.angle_alpha   90.00
_cell.angle_beta   90.00
_cell.angle_gamma   90.00
#
_symmetry.space_group_name_H-M   'P 1'
#
loop_
_entity.id
_entity.type
_entity.pdbx_description
1 polymer ?
#
loop_
_entity_poly.entity_id
_entity_poly.type
_entity_poly.pdbx_seq_one_letter_code
_entity_poly.pdbx_strand_id
1 'polypeptide(L)'
;MDILCTTLLYAPTEVYKEAREAYVTYSNNDEGYGTTYGATGPNFDFKFNNLMFSVPFKDLLFLLRDSGSMGADNKCMIVLQNAGSSTYILGDVFLRSAYLV
;
A
#
# COMPACT_ATOMS: atom_id res chain seq x y z
N MET A 1 24.78 -0.81 13.49
CA MET A 1 23.49 -1.52 13.51
C MET A 1 22.62 -0.75 12.56
N ASP A 2 22.52 -1.20 11.31
CA ASP A 2 21.79 -0.47 10.28
C ASP A 2 20.29 -0.67 10.54
N ILE A 3 19.58 0.44 10.69
CA ILE A 3 18.12 0.43 10.78
C ILE A 3 17.63 0.12 9.36
N LEU A 4 17.13 -1.10 9.16
CA LEU A 4 16.47 -1.48 7.92
C LEU A 4 15.11 -0.77 7.87
N CYS A 5 15.06 0.40 7.25
CA CYS A 5 13.82 1.11 6.97
C CYS A 5 13.04 0.36 5.88
N THR A 6 11.74 0.19 6.08
CA THR A 6 10.84 -0.40 5.08
C THR A 6 9.93 0.67 4.49
N THR A 7 9.95 0.81 3.17
CA THR A 7 9.05 1.75 2.47
C THR A 7 7.60 1.26 2.51
N LEU A 8 7.41 -0.06 2.37
CA LEU A 8 6.12 -0.69 2.13
C LEU A 8 5.39 -1.04 3.42
N LEU A 9 4.08 -1.22 3.30
CA LEU A 9 3.23 -1.74 4.36
C LEU A 9 3.07 -3.25 4.14
N TYR A 10 3.37 -4.06 5.16
CA TYR A 10 3.10 -5.50 5.11
C TYR A 10 1.99 -5.86 6.10
N ALA A 11 1.05 -6.69 5.66
CA ALA A 11 -0.09 -7.13 6.46
C ALA A 11 -0.22 -8.67 6.46
N PRO A 12 -0.88 -9.25 7.47
CA PRO A 12 -1.25 -10.66 7.47
C PRO A 12 -2.02 -11.04 6.21
N THR A 13 -1.82 -12.28 5.75
CA THR A 13 -2.36 -12.78 4.48
C THR A 13 -3.85 -12.52 4.28
N GLU A 14 -4.68 -12.65 5.32
CA GLU A 14 -6.12 -12.43 5.19
C GLU A 14 -6.47 -10.96 4.97
N VAL A 15 -5.84 -10.05 5.72
CA VAL A 15 -6.02 -8.59 5.54
C VAL A 15 -5.46 -8.12 4.19
N TYR A 16 -4.33 -8.70 3.78
CA TYR A 16 -3.76 -8.46 2.47
C TYR A 16 -4.71 -8.88 1.34
N LYS A 17 -5.35 -10.06 1.45
CA LYS A 17 -6.32 -10.54 0.44
C LYS A 17 -7.54 -9.62 0.37
N GLU A 18 -8.09 -9.22 1.50
CA GLU A 18 -9.24 -8.31 1.57
C GLU A 18 -8.92 -6.96 0.90
N ALA A 19 -7.78 -6.36 1.27
CA ALA A 19 -7.33 -5.12 0.67
C ALA A 19 -6.99 -5.26 -0.81
N ARG A 20 -6.43 -6.40 -1.23
CA ARG A 20 -6.19 -6.71 -2.64
C ARG A 20 -7.50 -6.68 -3.43
N GLU A 21 -8.55 -7.33 -2.94
CA GLU A 21 -9.87 -7.32 -3.58
C GLU A 21 -10.46 -5.90 -3.68
N ALA A 22 -10.19 -5.04 -2.69
CA ALA A 22 -10.67 -3.66 -2.68
C ALA A 22 -9.90 -2.71 -3.62
N TYR A 23 -8.61 -2.93 -3.84
CA TYR A 23 -7.73 -1.93 -4.46
C TYR A 23 -7.22 -2.30 -5.86
N VAL A 24 -7.19 -3.58 -6.20
CA VAL A 24 -6.43 -4.08 -7.34
C VAL A 24 -7.31 -4.23 -8.56
N THR A 25 -6.90 -3.61 -9.66
CA THR A 25 -7.60 -3.71 -10.95
C THR A 25 -6.82 -4.52 -11.98
N TYR A 26 -5.51 -4.73 -11.77
CA TYR A 26 -4.71 -5.69 -12.54
C TYR A 26 -3.61 -6.33 -11.70
N SER A 27 -3.18 -7.52 -12.12
CA SER A 27 -1.97 -8.19 -11.64
C SER A 27 -1.09 -8.51 -12.83
N ASN A 28 0.20 -8.19 -12.75
CA ASN A 28 1.20 -8.73 -13.66
C ASN A 28 2.19 -9.59 -12.87
N ASN A 29 2.79 -10.55 -13.55
CA ASN A 29 3.68 -11.53 -12.93
C ASN A 29 4.99 -10.92 -12.39
N ASP A 30 5.30 -9.67 -12.79
CA ASP A 30 6.59 -9.02 -12.52
C ASP A 30 6.51 -7.81 -11.57
N GLU A 31 5.37 -7.11 -11.44
CA GLU A 31 5.26 -5.86 -10.65
C GLU A 31 4.31 -5.98 -9.44
N GLY A 32 3.77 -7.17 -9.20
CA GLY A 32 2.82 -7.43 -8.13
C GLY A 32 1.41 -6.98 -8.47
N TYR A 33 0.69 -6.45 -7.48
CA TYR A 33 -0.68 -5.99 -7.65
C TYR A 33 -0.72 -4.49 -7.85
N GLY A 34 -1.55 -4.04 -8.79
CA GLY A 34 -1.60 -2.64 -9.17
C GLY A 34 -2.98 -2.13 -9.56
N THR A 35 -3.02 -0.82 -9.78
CA THR A 35 -4.20 -0.09 -10.24
C THR A 35 -3.83 1.05 -11.18
N THR A 36 -4.80 1.63 -11.86
CA THR A 36 -4.55 2.75 -12.78
C THR A 36 -4.24 4.03 -12.03
N TYR A 37 -3.42 4.89 -12.63
CA TYR A 37 -3.16 6.22 -12.11
C TYR A 37 -4.46 7.04 -12.12
N GLY A 38 -4.77 7.67 -10.98
CA GLY A 38 -6.04 8.38 -10.80
C GLY A 38 -7.19 7.51 -10.31
N ALA A 39 -6.97 6.21 -10.07
CA ALA A 39 -7.93 5.39 -9.35
C ALA A 39 -8.24 6.00 -7.98
N THR A 40 -9.50 5.84 -7.55
CA THR A 40 -9.97 6.20 -6.21
C THR A 40 -10.39 4.94 -5.47
N GLY A 41 -10.14 4.90 -4.18
CA GLY A 41 -10.46 3.75 -3.33
C GLY A 41 -10.65 4.16 -1.87
N PRO A 42 -11.10 3.24 -1.01
CA PRO A 42 -11.23 3.51 0.40
C PRO A 42 -9.85 3.66 1.07
N ASN A 43 -9.81 4.42 2.16
CA ASN A 43 -8.63 4.49 3.01
C ASN A 43 -8.33 3.10 3.62
N PHE A 44 -7.08 2.90 4.02
CA PHE A 44 -6.71 1.74 4.82
C PHE A 44 -6.61 2.15 6.28
N ASP A 45 -7.53 1.66 7.09
CA ASP A 45 -7.69 2.08 8.49
C ASP A 45 -7.02 1.09 9.45
N PHE A 46 -6.23 1.63 10.36
CA PHE A 46 -5.65 0.91 11.49
C PHE A 46 -6.35 1.34 12.76
N LYS A 47 -6.83 0.37 13.54
CA LYS A 47 -7.40 0.62 14.85
C LYS A 47 -6.45 0.14 15.94
N PHE A 48 -5.95 1.07 16.74
CA PHE A 48 -5.17 0.80 17.95
C PHE A 48 -5.99 1.24 19.16
N ASN A 49 -6.56 0.28 19.89
CA ASN A 49 -7.51 0.54 20.97
C ASN A 49 -8.70 1.39 20.48
N ASN A 50 -8.84 2.63 20.97
CA ASN A 50 -9.90 3.57 20.60
C ASN A 50 -9.43 4.64 19.58
N LEU A 51 -8.20 4.53 19.08
CA LEU A 51 -7.65 5.43 18.07
C LEU A 51 -7.69 4.79 16.69
N MET A 52 -8.02 5.60 15.68
CA MET A 52 -8.05 5.21 14.29
C MET A 52 -7.03 6.04 13.52
N PHE A 53 -6.17 5.36 12.76
CA PHE A 53 -5.21 5.97 11.85
C PHE A 53 -5.54 5.52 10.44
N SER A 54 -5.77 6.47 9.55
CA SER A 54 -6.13 6.19 8.17
C SER A 54 -4.97 6.50 7.27
N VAL A 55 -4.57 5.53 6.45
CA VAL A 55 -3.69 5.78 5.30
C VAL A 55 -4.59 6.09 4.10
N PRO A 56 -4.53 7.31 3.54
CA PRO A 56 -5.34 7.66 2.38
C PRO A 56 -5.02 6.74 1.19
N PHE A 57 -6.03 6.36 0.40
CA PHE A 57 -5.83 5.46 -0.75
C PHE A 57 -4.72 5.93 -1.70
N LYS A 58 -4.66 7.24 -1.98
CA LYS A 58 -3.61 7.85 -2.80
C LYS A 58 -2.18 7.59 -2.28
N ASP A 59 -2.02 7.42 -0.98
CA ASP A 59 -0.73 7.20 -0.32
C ASP A 59 -0.39 5.69 -0.26
N LEU A 60 -1.33 4.82 -0.63
CA LEU A 60 -1.11 3.40 -0.89
C LEU A 60 -0.63 3.12 -2.33
N LEU A 61 -0.51 4.16 -3.17
CA LEU A 61 -0.10 4.03 -4.56
C LEU A 61 1.37 4.43 -4.73
N PHE A 62 2.15 3.54 -5.34
CA PHE A 62 3.49 3.86 -5.82
C PHE A 62 3.49 3.92 -7.34
N LEU A 63 3.84 5.08 -7.88
CA LEU A 63 3.91 5.28 -9.31
C LEU A 63 5.05 4.47 -9.90
N LEU A 64 4.71 3.47 -10.71
CA LEU A 64 5.66 2.82 -11.58
C LEU A 64 5.90 3.78 -12.74
N ARG A 65 6.98 4.57 -12.66
CA ARG A 65 7.40 5.40 -13.79
C ARG A 65 7.89 4.46 -14.88
N ASP A 66 7.01 4.13 -15.81
CA ASP A 66 7.46 3.71 -17.12
C ASP A 66 8.07 4.95 -17.82
N SER A 67 9.21 4.76 -18.44
CA SER A 67 10.19 5.80 -18.78
C SER A 67 9.79 6.77 -19.91
N GLY A 68 8.50 7.08 -20.12
CA GLY A 68 8.09 7.91 -21.26
C GLY A 68 6.68 8.50 -21.31
N SER A 69 5.73 8.15 -20.44
CA SER A 69 4.37 8.71 -20.51
C SER A 69 3.88 9.18 -19.14
N MET A 70 3.49 10.44 -19.02
CA MET A 70 2.67 10.92 -17.90
C MET A 70 1.22 11.02 -18.40
N GLY A 71 0.41 9.99 -18.15
CA GLY A 71 -0.97 9.91 -18.64
C GLY A 71 -1.84 8.94 -17.84
N ALA A 72 -3.15 8.89 -18.16
CA ALA A 72 -4.15 8.03 -17.53
C ALA A 72 -3.87 6.52 -17.69
N ASP A 73 -2.96 6.16 -18.59
CA ASP A 73 -2.52 4.78 -18.82
C ASP A 73 -1.40 4.34 -17.85
N ASN A 74 -0.95 5.24 -16.95
CA ASN A 74 0.10 4.91 -16.00
C ASN A 74 -0.39 3.92 -14.95
N LYS A 75 0.49 2.96 -14.66
CA LYS A 75 0.28 1.88 -13.71
C LYS A 75 0.83 2.28 -12.34
N CYS A 76 0.05 2.05 -11.29
CA CYS A 76 0.44 2.25 -9.91
C CYS A 76 0.54 0.89 -9.23
N MET A 77 1.65 0.64 -8.55
CA MET A 77 1.77 -0.49 -7.64
C MET A 77 1.02 -0.17 -6.34
N ILE A 78 0.27 -1.13 -5.80
CA ILE A 78 -0.25 -1.03 -4.44
C ILE A 78 0.87 -1.38 -3.47
N VAL A 79 1.19 -0.49 -2.54
CA VAL A 79 2.32 -0.63 -1.59
C VAL A 79 2.04 -1.57 -0.42
N LEU A 80 0.86 -2.17 -0.37
CA LEU A 80 0.48 -3.18 0.60
C LEU A 80 0.97 -4.56 0.12
N GLN A 81 1.70 -5.27 0.97
CA GLN A 81 2.33 -6.56 0.65
C GLN A 81 1.96 -7.63 1.69
N ASN A 82 2.07 -8.90 1.29
CA ASN A 82 1.79 -10.02 2.17
C ASN A 82 2.98 -10.28 3.12
N ALA A 83 2.76 -10.25 4.43
CA ALA A 83 3.75 -10.62 5.45
C ALA A 83 3.63 -12.08 5.93
N GLY A 84 2.69 -12.87 5.39
CA GLY A 84 2.40 -14.23 5.86
C GLY A 84 1.41 -14.24 7.03
N SER A 85 1.61 -15.15 7.98
CA SER A 85 0.52 -15.62 8.84
C SER A 85 0.13 -14.70 10.00
N SER A 86 0.92 -13.70 10.43
CA SER A 86 0.54 -12.96 11.66
C SER A 86 1.12 -11.57 11.90
N THR A 87 2.05 -11.08 11.08
CA THR A 87 2.78 -9.85 11.42
C THR A 87 2.41 -8.67 10.53
N TYR A 88 2.23 -7.50 11.13
CA TYR A 88 2.23 -6.23 10.41
C TYR A 88 3.63 -5.62 10.43
N ILE A 89 4.07 -5.11 9.29
CA ILE A 89 5.26 -4.24 9.21
C ILE A 89 4.78 -2.88 8.73
N LEU A 90 4.75 -1.91 9.64
CA LEU A 90 4.29 -0.55 9.39
C LEU A 90 5.45 0.30 8.85
N GLY A 91 5.64 0.29 7.53
CA GLY A 91 6.67 1.08 6.86
C GLY A 91 6.29 2.55 6.65
N ASP A 92 7.12 3.26 5.89
CA ASP A 92 7.00 4.71 5.66
C ASP A 92 5.64 5.15 5.12
N VAL A 93 4.94 4.28 4.36
CA VAL A 93 3.57 4.53 3.91
C VAL A 93 2.62 4.80 5.09
N PHE A 94 2.71 3.99 6.15
CA PHE A 94 1.95 4.21 7.36
C PHE A 94 2.51 5.40 8.16
N LEU A 95 3.83 5.44 8.35
CA LEU A 95 4.49 6.46 9.20
C LEU A 95 4.32 7.89 8.66
N ARG A 96 4.15 8.08 7.35
CA ARG A 96 3.84 9.40 6.77
C ARG A 96 2.39 9.85 7.01
N SER A 97 1.49 8.92 7.32
CA SER A 97 0.07 9.19 7.55
C SER A 97 -0.24 9.41 9.04
N ALA A 98 0.73 9.20 9.94
CA ALA A 98 0.56 9.32 11.38
C ALA A 98 1.75 10.06 12.02
N TYR A 99 1.48 11.04 12.88
CA TYR A 99 2.53 11.62 13.73
C TYR A 99 2.78 10.68 14.92
N LEU A 100 4.02 10.19 15.05
CA LEU A 100 4.45 9.24 16.08
C LEU A 100 5.51 9.90 16.99
N VAL A 101 5.40 9.68 18.30
CA VAL A 101 6.29 10.22 19.34
C VAL A 101 6.84 9.08 20.18
#